data_AF-A0A1F2TEG8-F1
#
_entry.id   AF-A0A1F2TEG8-F1
#
_cell.length_a   1.000
_cell.length_b   1.000
_cell.length_c   1.000
_cell.angle_alpha   90.00
_cell.angle_beta   90.00
_cell.angle_gamma   90.00
#
_symmetry.space_group_name_H-M   'P 1'
#
loop_
_entity.id
_entity.type
_entity.pdbx_description
1 polymer ?
#
loop_
_entity_poly.entity_id
_entity_poly.type
_entity_poly.pdbx_seq_one_letter_code
_entity_poly.pdbx_strand_id
1 'polypeptide(L)'
;MLAAAAGVVLAIGLPMLPRAPADPAAAPPPHLVAVPCHAANDQDDLLAFCNGMTEDLIGKLVRLTGTHRLQVTPQLGGLRRDVKTPAEARKTLGATWVLQAGLGLPSGDTAASRAPLQLEYQLVDARTERALDVQRFPVDLSNSFAAHDSVIAWLIRNTAVELTHPEREALVTYGSRSADAYASYLIGRGYLNGARSPTSSDRAREALERAVQLDAEFAEAHAALGMAAWTGFERTGETRLRDQAHQACETAARLRPGLAEAHICLGTQLHAAGRHEDAATALVRAIAADPTNDDAHFGLGREQEDLHNFAAAEQTYRRAAEQRPDYFQTHVWMANFYRRQAREEDAARAFERAVALVPFNARGRAILAVPFIYLGRYDEAIEQLRASIGIEPSREAYVNWGMTLYRMRRFEEAAATIELGRALGPADHLVIASLARAHYWNDRARSLQLYADAILLAERELRAATPRLRKSDLQVALADYCAKVGRPGDARAHLAQAGLSPDARPTEPHQLFFAALVYHQLGDRAAALAWLERAVYWGVPAAELRAWIDLDSLRADPGFQRLLRAK
;
A
#
# COMPACT_ATOMS: atom_id res chain seq x y z
N MET A 1 39.31 65.28 -1.64
CA MET A 1 38.62 64.95 -0.37
C MET A 1 37.50 63.97 -0.68
N LEU A 2 37.63 62.76 -0.16
CA LEU A 2 36.64 61.68 0.06
C LEU A 2 37.22 60.33 -0.40
N ALA A 3 37.55 59.54 0.62
CA ALA A 3 38.13 58.21 0.56
C ALA A 3 37.02 57.14 0.45
N ALA A 4 37.35 56.06 -0.25
CA ALA A 4 36.55 54.85 -0.36
C ALA A 4 36.50 54.08 0.97
N ALA A 5 35.32 53.56 1.32
CA ALA A 5 35.15 52.60 2.40
C ALA A 5 34.53 51.32 1.83
N ALA A 6 35.36 50.29 1.65
CA ALA A 6 34.93 48.92 1.41
C ALA A 6 34.66 48.26 2.77
N GLY A 7 33.40 47.87 3.01
CA GLY A 7 33.00 47.12 4.21
C GLY A 7 33.26 45.63 4.02
N VAL A 8 34.24 45.10 4.74
CA VAL A 8 34.48 43.67 4.94
C VAL A 8 33.45 43.14 5.96
N VAL A 9 32.63 42.18 5.57
CA VAL A 9 31.77 41.43 6.49
C VAL A 9 32.62 40.32 7.12
N LEU A 10 32.95 40.46 8.41
CA LEU A 10 33.56 39.40 9.20
C LEU A 10 32.56 38.26 9.42
N ALA A 11 32.86 37.08 8.87
CA ALA A 11 32.18 35.84 9.25
C ALA A 11 32.66 35.42 10.65
N ILE A 12 31.78 35.54 11.66
CA ILE A 12 32.01 35.01 12.99
C ILE A 12 31.80 33.50 12.92
N GLY A 13 32.89 32.73 12.89
CA GLY A 13 32.84 31.27 13.01
C GLY A 13 32.44 30.87 14.42
N LEU A 14 31.25 30.28 14.58
CA LEU A 14 30.93 29.54 15.81
C LEU A 14 31.77 28.25 15.85
N PRO A 15 32.39 27.90 16.99
CA PRO A 15 33.12 26.66 17.13
C PRO A 15 32.12 25.49 17.07
N MET A 16 32.36 24.54 16.18
CA MET A 16 31.64 23.26 16.15
C MET A 16 31.93 22.52 17.46
N LEU A 17 30.96 22.51 18.36
CA LEU A 17 30.97 21.61 19.51
C LEU A 17 30.97 20.16 18.99
N PRO A 18 31.83 19.28 19.53
CA PRO A 18 31.82 17.87 19.16
C PRO A 18 30.43 17.29 19.48
N ARG A 19 29.79 16.72 18.45
CA ARG A 19 28.51 16.02 18.58
C ARG A 19 28.70 14.91 19.61
N ALA A 20 27.95 14.96 20.71
CA ALA A 20 27.95 13.89 21.70
C ALA A 20 27.74 12.53 21.00
N PRO A 21 28.41 11.44 21.45
CA PRO A 21 28.14 10.12 20.89
C PRO A 21 26.65 9.82 21.03
N ALA A 22 26.03 9.42 19.92
CA ALA A 22 24.62 9.05 19.92
C ALA A 22 24.40 7.95 20.96
N ASP A 23 23.42 8.16 21.83
CA ASP A 23 22.95 7.14 22.76
C ASP A 23 22.66 5.85 21.95
N PRO A 24 23.23 4.68 22.29
CA PRO A 24 22.90 3.43 21.61
C PRO A 24 21.41 3.06 21.71
N ALA A 25 20.67 3.68 22.65
CA ALA A 25 19.20 3.62 22.69
C ALA A 25 18.51 4.47 21.60
N ALA A 26 19.22 5.37 20.92
CA ALA A 26 18.71 6.25 19.86
C ALA A 26 18.80 5.66 18.44
N ALA A 27 19.48 4.53 18.25
CA ALA A 27 19.45 3.83 16.97
C ALA A 27 18.09 3.15 16.77
N PRO A 28 17.43 3.27 15.59
CA PRO A 28 16.15 2.60 15.35
C PRO A 28 16.29 1.08 15.53
N PRO A 29 15.23 0.38 15.96
CA PRO A 29 15.27 -1.07 16.11
C PRO A 29 15.63 -1.74 14.77
N PRO A 30 16.33 -2.89 14.77
CA PRO A 30 16.57 -3.64 13.56
C PRO A 30 15.26 -3.96 12.85
N HIS A 31 15.22 -3.70 11.55
CA HIS A 31 14.08 -3.96 10.70
C HIS A 31 14.37 -5.12 9.76
N LEU A 32 13.73 -6.27 10.04
CA LEU A 32 13.82 -7.48 9.26
C LEU A 32 12.75 -7.51 8.16
N VAL A 33 13.18 -7.78 6.93
CA VAL A 33 12.30 -8.01 5.78
C VAL A 33 12.71 -9.32 5.11
N ALA A 34 11.77 -10.24 4.93
CA ALA A 34 12.02 -11.44 4.12
C ALA A 34 11.70 -11.17 2.64
N VAL A 35 12.60 -11.56 1.75
CA VAL A 35 12.31 -11.58 0.30
C VAL A 35 11.79 -12.96 -0.11
N PRO A 36 11.06 -13.07 -1.23
CA PRO A 36 10.60 -14.37 -1.74
C PRO A 36 11.77 -15.34 -1.91
N CYS A 37 11.52 -16.62 -1.62
CA CYS A 37 12.50 -17.67 -1.81
C CYS A 37 12.94 -17.76 -3.28
N HIS A 38 14.17 -18.22 -3.51
CA HIS A 38 14.68 -18.55 -4.83
C HIS A 38 15.02 -20.05 -4.95
N ALA A 39 14.90 -20.60 -6.16
CA ALA A 39 15.29 -21.98 -6.46
C ALA A 39 16.11 -22.03 -7.75
N ALA A 40 17.03 -23.00 -7.85
CA ALA A 40 17.82 -23.21 -9.06
C ALA A 40 17.01 -23.85 -10.22
N ASN A 41 15.89 -24.51 -9.92
CA ASN A 41 15.03 -25.21 -10.86
C ASN A 41 13.54 -24.88 -10.62
N ASP A 42 12.69 -25.09 -11.64
CA ASP A 42 11.23 -24.94 -11.58
C ASP A 42 10.55 -26.09 -10.82
N GLN A 43 10.77 -26.18 -9.51
CA GLN A 43 10.00 -27.04 -8.60
C GLN A 43 9.03 -26.19 -7.77
N ASP A 44 7.89 -25.88 -8.36
CA ASP A 44 6.92 -24.94 -7.82
C ASP A 44 6.46 -25.27 -6.38
N ASP A 45 6.26 -26.56 -6.05
CA ASP A 45 5.80 -26.98 -4.72
C ASP A 45 6.86 -26.82 -3.64
N LEU A 46 8.14 -27.11 -3.94
CA LEU A 46 9.22 -26.90 -2.98
C LEU A 46 9.46 -25.40 -2.76
N LEU A 47 9.39 -24.61 -3.84
CA LEU A 47 9.47 -23.17 -3.75
C LEU A 47 8.32 -22.61 -2.91
N ALA A 48 7.10 -23.14 -3.09
CA ALA A 48 5.96 -22.82 -2.24
C ALA A 48 6.19 -23.25 -0.79
N PHE A 49 6.73 -24.44 -0.52
CA PHE A 49 7.10 -24.87 0.83
C PHE A 49 8.08 -23.88 1.49
N CYS A 50 9.15 -23.48 0.80
CA CYS A 50 10.13 -22.50 1.30
C CYS A 50 9.47 -21.15 1.62
N ASN A 51 8.65 -20.64 0.69
CA ASN A 51 7.92 -19.39 0.89
C ASN A 51 6.97 -19.52 2.08
N GLY A 52 6.21 -20.62 2.18
CA GLY A 52 5.31 -20.87 3.30
C GLY A 52 6.01 -20.89 4.66
N MET A 53 7.15 -21.57 4.73
CA MET A 53 7.99 -21.61 5.93
C MET A 53 8.49 -20.22 6.32
N THR A 54 9.00 -19.45 5.35
CA THR A 54 9.42 -18.07 5.55
C THR A 54 8.28 -17.19 6.05
N GLU A 55 7.09 -17.33 5.46
CA GLU A 55 5.91 -16.56 5.85
C GLU A 55 5.39 -16.95 7.25
N ASP A 56 5.49 -18.21 7.64
CA ASP A 56 5.13 -18.65 8.99
C ASP A 56 6.11 -18.11 10.03
N LEU A 57 7.40 -18.15 9.73
CA LEU A 57 8.45 -17.54 10.54
C LEU A 57 8.22 -16.03 10.72
N ILE A 58 7.93 -15.30 9.64
CA ILE A 58 7.63 -13.87 9.72
C ILE A 58 6.39 -13.59 10.57
N GLY A 59 5.30 -14.34 10.39
CA GLY A 59 4.08 -14.19 11.20
C GLY A 59 4.35 -14.38 12.70
N LYS A 60 5.18 -15.37 13.05
CA LYS A 60 5.61 -15.61 14.43
C LYS A 60 6.47 -14.48 14.99
N LEU A 61 7.41 -13.94 14.20
CA LEU A 61 8.28 -12.85 14.64
C LEU A 61 7.55 -11.51 14.78
N VAL A 62 6.51 -11.25 13.98
CA VAL A 62 5.68 -10.04 14.10
C VAL A 62 5.06 -9.93 15.49
N ARG A 63 4.64 -11.06 16.09
CA ARG A 63 4.07 -11.09 17.45
C ARG A 63 5.06 -10.64 18.54
N LEU A 64 6.36 -10.72 18.28
CA LEU A 64 7.41 -10.24 19.19
C LEU A 64 7.66 -8.73 19.08
N THR A 65 7.21 -8.09 18.00
CA THR A 65 7.49 -6.65 17.76
C THR A 65 6.79 -5.71 18.74
N GLY A 66 5.77 -6.19 19.46
CA GLY A 66 5.08 -5.41 20.49
C GLY A 66 5.82 -5.35 21.83
N THR A 67 6.74 -6.28 22.10
CA THR A 67 7.46 -6.38 23.38
C THR A 67 8.98 -6.28 23.24
N HIS A 68 9.51 -6.48 22.03
CA HIS A 68 10.95 -6.42 21.75
C HIS A 68 11.31 -5.27 20.82
N ARG A 69 12.56 -4.79 20.91
CA ARG A 69 13.14 -3.83 19.95
C ARG A 69 13.49 -4.51 18.63
N LEU A 70 12.48 -5.05 17.95
CA LEU A 70 12.57 -5.66 16.63
C LEU A 70 11.41 -5.13 15.79
N GLN A 71 11.69 -4.80 14.52
CA GLN A 71 10.67 -4.54 13.52
C GLN A 71 10.69 -5.62 12.46
N VAL A 72 9.52 -6.06 12.02
CA VAL A 72 9.36 -7.09 10.99
C VAL A 72 8.26 -6.66 10.03
N THR A 73 8.53 -6.64 8.73
CA THR A 73 7.47 -6.36 7.75
C THR A 73 6.68 -7.63 7.42
N PRO A 74 5.37 -7.73 7.76
CA PRO A 74 4.54 -8.86 7.35
C PRO A 74 4.23 -8.83 5.84
N GLN A 75 3.68 -9.92 5.31
CA GLN A 75 3.16 -9.98 3.93
C GLN A 75 1.73 -9.44 3.86
N LEU A 76 1.50 -8.20 4.29
CA LEU A 76 0.20 -7.54 4.15
C LEU A 76 0.08 -6.90 2.76
N GLY A 77 -1.05 -7.12 2.06
CA GLY A 77 -1.36 -6.46 0.79
C GLY A 77 -0.35 -6.72 -0.35
N GLY A 78 0.55 -7.69 -0.21
CA GLY A 78 1.63 -7.95 -1.17
C GLY A 78 2.82 -6.99 -1.05
N LEU A 79 3.01 -6.31 0.08
CA LEU A 79 4.09 -5.33 0.30
C LEU A 79 5.49 -5.84 -0.08
N ARG A 80 5.82 -7.10 0.22
CA ARG A 80 7.14 -7.68 -0.08
C ARG A 80 7.19 -8.41 -1.42
N ARG A 81 6.07 -8.49 -2.15
CA ARG A 81 5.95 -9.34 -3.35
C ARG A 81 6.93 -8.95 -4.46
N ASP A 82 7.09 -7.66 -4.68
CA ASP A 82 7.94 -7.13 -5.77
C ASP A 82 9.38 -6.83 -5.30
N VAL A 83 9.69 -7.15 -4.03
CA VAL A 83 10.99 -6.90 -3.41
C VAL A 83 11.81 -8.19 -3.48
N LYS A 84 12.85 -8.21 -4.31
CA LYS A 84 13.65 -9.42 -4.61
C LYS A 84 15.07 -9.33 -4.07
N THR A 85 15.59 -8.12 -3.91
CA THR A 85 16.98 -7.90 -3.48
C THR A 85 17.07 -7.16 -2.14
N PRO A 86 18.21 -7.27 -1.42
CA PRO A 86 18.41 -6.51 -0.19
C PRO A 86 18.37 -4.99 -0.41
N ALA A 87 18.93 -4.52 -1.54
CA ALA A 87 18.87 -3.12 -1.93
C ALA A 87 17.42 -2.63 -2.14
N GLU A 88 16.59 -3.40 -2.84
CA GLU A 88 15.16 -3.10 -3.01
C GLU A 88 14.44 -3.10 -1.66
N ALA A 89 14.70 -4.06 -0.78
CA ALA A 89 14.07 -4.14 0.54
C ALA A 89 14.40 -2.92 1.41
N ARG A 90 15.67 -2.48 1.38
CA ARG A 90 16.08 -1.24 2.05
C ARG A 90 15.39 -0.02 1.44
N LYS A 91 15.36 0.08 0.12
CA LYS A 91 14.79 1.22 -0.60
C LYS A 91 13.29 1.35 -0.38
N THR A 92 12.55 0.26 -0.49
CA THR A 92 11.09 0.25 -0.51
C THR A 92 10.45 0.08 0.86
N LEU A 93 11.09 -0.69 1.75
CA LEU A 93 10.53 -1.07 3.05
C LEU A 93 11.39 -0.62 4.23
N GLY A 94 12.57 -0.03 4.00
CA GLY A 94 13.43 0.45 5.08
C GLY A 94 14.10 -0.68 5.85
N ALA A 95 14.32 -1.83 5.20
CA ALA A 95 15.01 -2.96 5.81
C ALA A 95 16.42 -2.56 6.28
N THR A 96 16.79 -2.98 7.49
CA THR A 96 18.19 -3.02 7.92
C THR A 96 18.77 -4.42 7.73
N TRP A 97 17.92 -5.44 7.92
CA TRP A 97 18.26 -6.84 7.72
C TRP A 97 17.30 -7.47 6.72
N VAL A 98 17.83 -8.34 5.86
CA VAL A 98 17.07 -9.04 4.85
C VAL A 98 17.26 -10.53 5.02
N LEU A 99 16.14 -11.24 5.19
CA LEU A 99 16.12 -12.69 5.23
C LEU A 99 15.95 -13.21 3.80
N GLN A 100 16.96 -13.91 3.31
CA GLN A 100 16.92 -14.61 2.04
C GLN A 100 16.87 -16.10 2.32
N ALA A 101 16.05 -16.81 1.55
CA ALA A 101 15.92 -18.25 1.65
C ALA A 101 15.96 -18.86 0.26
N GLY A 102 16.64 -20.00 0.14
CA GLY A 102 16.80 -20.66 -1.13
C GLY A 102 16.86 -22.17 -1.01
N LEU A 103 16.47 -22.84 -2.09
CA LEU A 103 16.60 -24.28 -2.23
C LEU A 103 17.90 -24.59 -2.97
N GLY A 104 18.81 -25.29 -2.29
CA GLY A 104 20.06 -25.77 -2.86
C GLY A 104 20.01 -27.26 -3.17
N LEU A 105 20.60 -27.67 -4.29
CA LEU A 105 21.00 -29.07 -4.47
C LEU A 105 22.29 -29.32 -3.67
N PRO A 106 22.46 -30.51 -3.07
CA PRO A 106 23.71 -30.88 -2.44
C PRO A 106 24.83 -30.83 -3.48
N SER A 107 25.86 -30.03 -3.24
CA SER A 107 27.02 -29.90 -4.10
C SER A 107 27.84 -31.21 -4.09
N GLY A 108 27.81 -31.96 -5.20
CA GLY A 108 28.62 -33.16 -5.41
C GLY A 108 28.21 -33.93 -6.68
N ASP A 109 29.19 -34.37 -7.47
CA ASP A 109 29.04 -35.13 -8.72
C ASP A 109 28.69 -36.60 -8.49
N THR A 110 27.62 -36.87 -7.73
CA THR A 110 27.11 -38.23 -7.59
C THR A 110 25.64 -38.30 -7.98
N ALA A 111 25.39 -39.15 -8.98
CA ALA A 111 24.11 -39.75 -9.30
C ALA A 111 23.57 -40.58 -8.11
N ALA A 112 23.25 -39.92 -6.99
CA ALA A 112 22.62 -40.52 -5.82
C ALA A 112 21.29 -39.81 -5.57
N SER A 113 20.21 -40.44 -6.05
CA SER A 113 18.79 -40.09 -5.91
C SER A 113 18.27 -40.05 -4.45
N ARG A 114 19.09 -39.64 -3.47
CA ARG A 114 18.77 -39.71 -2.03
C ARG A 114 19.40 -38.63 -1.15
N ALA A 115 20.13 -37.66 -1.69
CA ALA A 115 20.68 -36.60 -0.86
C ALA A 115 19.54 -35.66 -0.38
N PRO A 116 19.46 -35.36 0.93
CA PRO A 116 18.33 -34.60 1.49
C PRO A 116 18.32 -33.17 0.93
N LEU A 117 17.12 -32.69 0.62
CA LEU A 117 16.88 -31.31 0.20
C LEU A 117 17.53 -30.34 1.21
N GLN A 118 18.18 -29.29 0.73
CA GLN A 118 18.81 -28.29 1.59
C GLN A 118 18.10 -26.96 1.47
N LEU A 119 17.64 -26.42 2.60
CA LEU A 119 17.24 -25.02 2.71
C LEU A 119 18.44 -24.20 3.17
N GLU A 120 18.84 -23.23 2.36
CA GLU A 120 19.83 -22.23 2.74
C GLU A 120 19.09 -20.98 3.17
N TYR A 121 19.28 -20.56 4.42
CA TYR A 121 18.86 -19.24 4.90
C TYR A 121 20.09 -18.37 5.07
N GLN A 122 19.95 -17.11 4.66
CA GLN A 122 20.97 -16.09 4.78
C GLN A 122 20.35 -14.83 5.38
N LEU A 123 21.02 -14.28 6.39
CA LEU A 123 20.71 -12.97 6.93
C LEU A 123 21.67 -11.95 6.32
N VAL A 124 21.16 -10.90 5.69
CA VAL A 124 21.95 -9.90 4.96
C VAL A 124 21.80 -8.54 5.59
N ASP A 125 22.90 -7.81 5.76
CA ASP A 125 22.85 -6.37 6.05
C ASP A 125 22.42 -5.62 4.78
N ALA A 126 21.24 -5.00 4.82
CA ALA A 126 20.61 -4.40 3.64
C ALA A 126 21.36 -3.16 3.11
N ARG A 127 22.27 -2.59 3.91
CA ARG A 127 23.06 -1.40 3.53
C ARG A 127 24.33 -1.79 2.79
N THR A 128 24.99 -2.86 3.23
CA THR A 128 26.26 -3.33 2.67
C THR A 128 26.08 -4.49 1.69
N GLU A 129 24.89 -5.09 1.66
CA GLU A 129 24.53 -6.29 0.89
C GLU A 129 25.43 -7.50 1.21
N ARG A 130 26.06 -7.49 2.39
CA ARG A 130 26.91 -8.58 2.87
C ARG A 130 26.12 -9.54 3.73
N ALA A 131 26.38 -10.83 3.55
CA ALA A 131 25.92 -11.87 4.47
C ALA A 131 26.45 -11.57 5.88
N LEU A 132 25.54 -11.50 6.84
CA LEU A 132 25.86 -11.52 8.26
C LEU A 132 26.08 -12.95 8.72
N ASP A 133 25.20 -13.86 8.30
CA ASP A 133 25.29 -15.28 8.56
C ASP A 133 24.56 -16.07 7.46
N VAL A 134 25.03 -17.30 7.20
CA VAL A 134 24.45 -18.23 6.23
C VAL A 134 24.40 -19.61 6.86
N GLN A 135 23.23 -20.23 6.88
CA GLN A 135 23.06 -21.57 7.43
C GLN A 135 22.28 -22.46 6.47
N ARG A 136 22.76 -23.70 6.32
CA ARG A 136 22.08 -24.75 5.58
C ARG A 136 21.39 -25.70 6.55
N PHE A 137 20.16 -26.06 6.22
CA PHE A 137 19.33 -26.96 6.99
C PHE A 137 18.90 -28.13 6.11
N PRO A 138 19.16 -29.38 6.53
CA PRO A 138 18.58 -30.53 5.86
C PRO A 138 17.07 -30.51 6.06
N VAL A 139 16.33 -30.70 4.97
CA VAL A 139 14.88 -30.75 4.98
C VAL A 139 14.42 -32.17 4.70
N ASP A 140 13.66 -32.69 5.65
CA ASP A 140 12.81 -33.85 5.48
C ASP A 140 11.36 -33.37 5.58
N LEU A 141 10.60 -33.46 4.49
CA LEU A 141 9.20 -33.03 4.47
C LEU A 141 8.35 -33.85 5.46
N SER A 142 8.74 -35.09 5.75
CA SER A 142 8.09 -35.94 6.75
C SER A 142 8.41 -35.53 8.20
N ASN A 143 9.39 -34.64 8.39
CA ASN A 143 9.75 -34.03 9.66
C ASN A 143 9.93 -32.50 9.52
N SER A 144 8.91 -31.85 8.95
CA SER A 144 8.89 -30.41 8.67
C SER A 144 9.07 -29.52 9.92
N PHE A 145 8.68 -30.01 11.11
CA PHE A 145 8.86 -29.29 12.38
C PHE A 145 10.33 -29.09 12.74
N ALA A 146 11.17 -30.13 12.65
CA ALA A 146 12.56 -30.05 13.07
C ALA A 146 13.38 -29.07 12.21
N ALA A 147 13.07 -29.01 10.91
CA ALA A 147 13.65 -28.01 10.02
C ALA A 147 13.26 -26.60 10.45
N HIS A 148 11.99 -26.40 10.82
CA HIS A 148 11.49 -25.10 11.26
C HIS A 148 12.06 -24.66 12.61
N ASP A 149 12.11 -25.55 13.59
CA ASP A 149 12.75 -25.30 14.89
C ASP A 149 14.21 -24.83 14.70
N SER A 150 14.94 -25.47 13.79
CA SER A 150 16.33 -25.16 13.50
C SER A 150 16.50 -23.76 12.90
N VAL A 151 15.63 -23.37 11.97
CA VAL A 151 15.63 -22.04 11.35
C VAL A 151 15.25 -20.96 12.37
N ILE A 152 14.20 -21.20 13.19
CA ILE A 152 13.80 -20.28 14.27
C ILE A 152 14.96 -20.06 15.24
N ALA A 153 15.57 -21.15 15.71
CA ALA A 153 16.68 -21.07 16.66
C ALA A 153 17.88 -20.31 16.07
N TRP A 154 18.19 -20.53 14.79
CA TRP A 154 19.24 -19.79 14.09
C TRP A 154 18.92 -18.30 13.96
N LEU A 155 17.69 -17.95 13.57
CA LEU A 155 17.31 -16.56 13.37
C LEU A 155 17.27 -15.79 14.70
N ILE A 156 16.72 -16.38 15.77
CA ILE A 156 16.68 -15.75 17.10
C ILE A 156 18.09 -15.48 17.65
N ARG A 157 19.04 -16.40 17.43
CA ARG A 157 20.45 -16.16 17.80
C ARG A 157 21.05 -14.99 17.02
N ASN A 158 20.74 -14.87 15.74
CA ASN A 158 21.26 -13.83 14.86
C ASN A 158 20.60 -12.46 15.07
N THR A 159 19.33 -12.42 15.49
CA THR A 159 18.64 -11.16 15.82
C THR A 159 18.92 -10.66 17.24
N ALA A 160 19.61 -11.46 18.06
CA ALA A 160 19.90 -11.18 19.47
C ALA A 160 18.65 -10.83 20.30
N VAL A 161 17.51 -11.42 19.95
CA VAL A 161 16.24 -11.23 20.69
C VAL A 161 16.22 -12.17 21.88
N GLU A 162 16.19 -11.61 23.08
CA GLU A 162 16.02 -12.37 24.31
C GLU A 162 14.54 -12.73 24.51
N LEU A 163 14.23 -14.01 24.36
CA LEU A 163 12.88 -14.53 24.54
C LEU A 163 12.64 -14.97 26.00
N THR A 164 11.41 -14.80 26.47
CA THR A 164 10.88 -15.46 27.65
C THR A 164 10.59 -16.94 27.37
N HIS A 165 10.29 -17.72 28.41
CA HIS A 165 9.92 -19.13 28.22
C HIS A 165 8.61 -19.31 27.41
N PRO A 166 7.51 -18.58 27.70
CA PRO A 166 6.28 -18.67 26.90
C PRO A 166 6.47 -18.28 25.43
N GLU A 167 7.31 -17.27 25.15
CA GLU A 167 7.58 -16.85 23.77
C GLU A 167 8.34 -17.92 22.99
N ARG A 168 9.32 -18.60 23.62
CA ARG A 168 10.01 -19.73 23.00
C ARG A 168 9.05 -20.86 22.65
N GLU A 169 8.14 -21.20 23.55
CA GLU A 169 7.13 -22.23 23.33
C GLU A 169 6.15 -21.86 22.20
N ALA A 170 5.72 -20.60 22.15
CA ALA A 170 4.85 -20.10 21.10
C ALA A 170 5.49 -20.18 19.71
N LEU A 171 6.80 -19.91 19.58
CA LEU A 171 7.51 -19.97 18.29
C LEU A 171 7.56 -21.39 17.72
N VAL A 172 7.62 -22.42 18.57
CA VAL A 172 7.69 -23.84 18.15
C VAL A 172 6.34 -24.55 18.23
N THR A 173 5.25 -23.79 18.33
CA THR A 173 3.89 -24.31 18.21
C THR A 173 3.43 -24.23 16.74
N TYR A 174 2.82 -25.31 16.24
CA TYR A 174 2.52 -25.48 14.81
C TYR A 174 1.03 -25.72 14.49
N GLY A 175 0.17 -25.76 15.51
CA GLY A 175 -1.28 -25.95 15.34
C GLY A 175 -1.72 -27.37 14.97
N SER A 176 -0.80 -28.20 14.43
CA SER A 176 -1.00 -29.62 14.11
C SER A 176 0.10 -30.48 14.76
N ARG A 177 -0.22 -31.76 15.01
CA ARG A 177 0.77 -32.79 15.40
C ARG A 177 1.26 -33.61 14.20
N SER A 178 0.67 -33.42 13.02
CA SER A 178 1.02 -34.12 11.78
C SER A 178 2.01 -33.28 10.98
N ALA A 179 3.25 -33.75 10.86
CA ALA A 179 4.29 -33.09 10.07
C ALA A 179 3.90 -33.01 8.58
N ASP A 180 3.19 -34.00 8.05
CA ASP A 180 2.68 -34.01 6.68
C ASP A 180 1.55 -32.98 6.48
N ALA A 181 0.65 -32.83 7.46
CA ALA A 181 -0.38 -31.79 7.43
C ALA A 181 0.25 -30.40 7.48
N TYR A 182 1.26 -30.22 8.34
CA TYR A 182 2.00 -28.96 8.44
C TYR A 182 2.78 -28.64 7.16
N ALA A 183 3.44 -29.62 6.55
CA ALA A 183 4.13 -29.40 5.27
C ALA A 183 3.16 -28.99 4.15
N SER A 184 2.00 -29.64 4.07
CA SER A 184 0.94 -29.29 3.11
C SER A 184 0.40 -27.87 3.37
N TYR A 185 0.24 -27.49 4.64
CA TYR A 185 -0.15 -26.14 5.03
C TYR A 185 0.88 -25.09 4.61
N LEU A 186 2.17 -25.34 4.80
CA LEU A 186 3.24 -24.44 4.36
C LEU A 186 3.22 -24.27 2.83
N ILE A 187 3.11 -25.35 2.05
CA ILE A 187 2.97 -25.28 0.59
C ILE A 187 1.77 -24.39 0.20
N GLY A 188 0.62 -24.65 0.82
CA GLY A 188 -0.60 -23.87 0.60
C GLY A 188 -0.40 -22.38 0.85
N ARG A 189 0.25 -22.03 1.97
CA ARG A 189 0.58 -20.64 2.31
C ARG A 189 1.60 -20.00 1.38
N GLY A 190 2.59 -20.76 0.92
CA GLY A 190 3.55 -20.27 -0.06
C GLY A 190 2.88 -19.85 -1.36
N TYR A 191 1.91 -20.63 -1.81
CA TYR A 191 1.11 -20.29 -3.00
C TYR A 191 0.20 -19.08 -2.79
N LEU A 192 -0.37 -18.89 -1.60
CA LEU A 192 -1.18 -17.69 -1.29
C LEU A 192 -0.35 -16.40 -1.30
N ASN A 193 0.89 -16.48 -0.82
CA ASN A 193 1.76 -15.32 -0.62
C ASN A 193 2.67 -15.01 -1.82
N GLY A 194 2.80 -15.96 -2.76
CA GLY A 194 3.53 -15.82 -4.02
C GLY A 194 2.84 -14.92 -5.06
N ALA A 195 3.29 -15.01 -6.31
CA ALA A 195 2.69 -14.27 -7.42
C ALA A 195 1.21 -14.68 -7.60
N ARG A 196 0.30 -13.71 -7.73
CA ARG A 196 -1.12 -13.96 -8.05
C ARG A 196 -1.26 -14.44 -9.50
N SER A 197 -0.89 -15.69 -9.75
CA SER A 197 -1.35 -16.42 -10.92
C SER A 197 -2.66 -17.13 -10.58
N PRO A 198 -3.63 -17.24 -11.51
CA PRO A 198 -4.80 -18.10 -11.34
C PRO A 198 -4.44 -19.51 -10.86
N THR A 199 -3.32 -20.05 -11.35
CA THR A 199 -2.81 -21.37 -10.95
C THR A 199 -2.34 -21.45 -9.50
N SER A 200 -1.86 -20.34 -8.92
CA SER A 200 -1.36 -20.31 -7.55
C SER A 200 -2.48 -20.43 -6.53
N SER A 201 -3.63 -19.77 -6.73
CA SER A 201 -4.77 -19.89 -5.81
C SER A 201 -5.38 -21.30 -5.82
N ASP A 202 -5.41 -21.95 -6.97
CA ASP A 202 -5.95 -23.31 -7.09
C ASP A 202 -5.01 -24.33 -6.42
N ARG A 203 -3.69 -24.23 -6.64
CA ARG A 203 -2.70 -25.06 -5.95
C ARG A 203 -2.65 -24.79 -4.44
N ALA A 204 -2.80 -23.54 -4.01
CA ALA A 204 -2.92 -23.21 -2.59
C ALA A 204 -4.07 -23.99 -1.94
N ARG A 205 -5.25 -23.94 -2.58
CA ARG A 205 -6.45 -24.63 -2.10
C ARG A 205 -6.24 -26.14 -2.04
N GLU A 206 -5.67 -26.76 -3.08
CA GLU A 206 -5.40 -28.20 -3.11
C GLU A 206 -4.45 -28.65 -1.99
N ALA A 207 -3.37 -27.91 -1.76
CA ALA A 207 -2.44 -28.20 -0.67
C ALA A 207 -3.09 -28.02 0.72
N LEU A 208 -3.96 -27.03 0.88
CA LEU A 208 -4.68 -26.77 2.13
C LEU A 208 -5.80 -27.78 2.38
N GLU A 209 -6.50 -28.24 1.33
CA GLU A 209 -7.44 -29.36 1.40
C GLU A 209 -6.74 -30.63 1.87
N ARG A 210 -5.53 -30.90 1.35
CA ARG A 210 -4.70 -32.01 1.81
C ARG A 210 -4.30 -31.84 3.28
N ALA A 211 -3.92 -30.63 3.70
CA ALA A 211 -3.56 -30.36 5.10
C ALA A 211 -4.71 -30.69 6.06
N VAL A 212 -5.94 -30.24 5.77
CA VAL A 212 -7.11 -30.50 6.62
C VAL A 212 -7.63 -31.94 6.51
N GLN A 213 -7.33 -32.66 5.42
CA GLN A 213 -7.60 -34.11 5.32
C GLN A 213 -6.64 -34.93 6.19
N LEU A 214 -5.38 -34.52 6.26
CA LEU A 214 -4.36 -35.17 7.08
C LEU A 214 -4.54 -34.87 8.57
N ASP A 215 -5.05 -33.68 8.90
CA ASP A 215 -5.41 -33.29 10.26
C ASP A 215 -6.66 -32.39 10.25
N ALA A 216 -7.81 -32.98 10.57
CA ALA A 216 -9.09 -32.28 10.58
C ALA A 216 -9.19 -31.22 11.69
N GLU A 217 -8.35 -31.26 12.73
CA GLU A 217 -8.34 -30.31 13.84
C GLU A 217 -7.38 -29.13 13.62
N PHE A 218 -6.68 -29.09 12.48
CA PHE A 218 -5.70 -28.06 12.17
C PHE A 218 -6.36 -26.72 11.78
N ALA A 219 -6.70 -25.92 12.80
CA ALA A 219 -7.48 -24.69 12.63
C ALA A 219 -6.81 -23.64 11.73
N GLU A 220 -5.49 -23.48 11.77
CA GLU A 220 -4.75 -22.56 10.87
C GLU A 220 -4.90 -22.97 9.40
N ALA A 221 -4.86 -24.28 9.11
CA ALA A 221 -5.05 -24.79 7.77
C ALA A 221 -6.48 -24.55 7.27
N HIS A 222 -7.49 -24.69 8.14
CA HIS A 222 -8.87 -24.32 7.81
C HIS A 222 -9.02 -22.83 7.51
N ALA A 223 -8.40 -21.94 8.30
CA ALA A 223 -8.45 -20.50 8.04
C ALA A 223 -7.77 -20.13 6.70
N ALA A 224 -6.59 -20.70 6.45
CA ALA A 224 -5.88 -20.52 5.19
C ALA A 224 -6.67 -21.10 4.01
N LEU A 225 -7.29 -22.27 4.16
CA LEU A 225 -8.15 -22.88 3.13
C LEU A 225 -9.29 -21.95 2.76
N GLY A 226 -9.94 -21.34 3.76
CA GLY A 226 -11.02 -20.41 3.49
C GLY A 226 -10.57 -19.14 2.77
N MET A 227 -9.39 -18.61 3.10
CA MET A 227 -8.77 -17.50 2.35
C MET A 227 -8.44 -17.88 0.90
N ALA A 228 -7.95 -19.10 0.67
CA ALA A 228 -7.65 -19.62 -0.66
C ALA A 228 -8.92 -19.78 -1.50
N ALA A 229 -9.96 -20.39 -0.93
CA ALA A 229 -11.25 -20.57 -1.58
C ALA A 229 -11.92 -19.21 -1.86
N TRP A 230 -11.83 -18.25 -0.93
CA TRP A 230 -12.34 -16.89 -1.12
C TRP A 230 -11.65 -16.18 -2.29
N THR A 231 -10.31 -16.24 -2.35
CA THR A 231 -9.53 -15.68 -3.47
C THR A 231 -9.94 -16.32 -4.80
N GLY A 232 -10.19 -17.63 -4.82
CA GLY A 232 -10.73 -18.35 -5.97
C GLY A 232 -12.12 -17.83 -6.38
N PHE A 233 -13.02 -17.62 -5.41
CA PHE A 233 -14.34 -17.06 -5.64
C PHE A 233 -14.30 -15.64 -6.22
N GLU A 234 -13.48 -14.73 -5.67
CA GLU A 234 -13.33 -13.37 -6.21
C GLU A 234 -12.89 -13.37 -7.69
N ARG A 235 -12.14 -14.40 -8.09
CA ARG A 235 -11.65 -14.59 -9.45
C ARG A 235 -12.69 -15.22 -10.38
N THR A 236 -13.38 -16.28 -9.95
CA THR A 236 -14.24 -17.09 -10.84
C THR A 236 -15.72 -16.78 -10.71
N GLY A 237 -16.16 -16.23 -9.57
CA GLY A 237 -17.57 -16.08 -9.23
C GLY A 237 -18.27 -17.39 -8.85
N GLU A 238 -17.54 -18.51 -8.71
CA GLU A 238 -18.13 -19.82 -8.38
C GLU A 238 -18.66 -19.85 -6.94
N THR A 239 -19.98 -19.92 -6.79
CA THR A 239 -20.64 -19.91 -5.47
C THR A 239 -20.21 -21.05 -4.56
N ARG A 240 -19.84 -22.21 -5.12
CA ARG A 240 -19.29 -23.34 -4.34
C ARG A 240 -18.01 -22.94 -3.60
N LEU A 241 -17.14 -22.12 -4.21
CA LEU A 241 -15.90 -21.65 -3.57
C LEU A 241 -16.21 -20.66 -2.44
N ARG A 242 -17.23 -19.82 -2.61
CA ARG A 242 -17.72 -18.94 -1.54
C ARG A 242 -18.22 -19.75 -0.34
N ASP A 243 -19.04 -20.77 -0.59
CA ASP A 243 -19.62 -21.58 0.48
C ASP A 243 -18.53 -22.41 1.18
N GLN A 244 -17.55 -22.93 0.42
CA GLN A 244 -16.35 -23.59 0.96
C GLN A 244 -15.51 -22.64 1.81
N ALA A 245 -15.31 -21.39 1.37
CA ALA A 245 -14.58 -20.38 2.12
C ALA A 245 -15.23 -20.09 3.47
N HIS A 246 -16.55 -19.97 3.48
CA HIS A 246 -17.32 -19.72 4.69
C HIS A 246 -17.20 -20.88 5.69
N GLN A 247 -17.47 -22.10 5.22
CA GLN A 247 -17.42 -23.31 6.06
C GLN A 247 -16.03 -23.55 6.67
N ALA A 248 -14.97 -23.33 5.90
CA ALA A 248 -13.60 -23.48 6.37
C ALA A 248 -13.28 -22.47 7.48
N CYS A 249 -13.66 -21.20 7.31
CA CYS A 249 -13.38 -20.16 8.32
C CYS A 249 -14.24 -20.29 9.58
N GLU A 250 -15.49 -20.73 9.47
CA GLU A 250 -16.30 -21.11 10.64
C GLU A 250 -15.71 -22.32 11.38
N THR A 251 -15.18 -23.30 10.64
CA THR A 251 -14.52 -24.47 11.25
C THR A 251 -13.25 -24.07 11.98
N ALA A 252 -12.41 -23.21 11.39
CA ALA A 252 -11.24 -22.65 12.06
C ALA A 252 -11.61 -21.92 13.37
N ALA A 253 -12.64 -21.06 13.33
CA ALA A 253 -13.11 -20.33 14.50
C ALA A 253 -13.71 -21.25 15.58
N ARG A 254 -14.36 -22.35 15.19
CA ARG A 254 -14.89 -23.35 16.13
C ARG A 254 -13.79 -24.18 16.78
N LEU A 255 -12.81 -24.64 16.00
CA LEU A 255 -11.68 -25.43 16.48
C LEU A 255 -10.79 -24.60 17.42
N ARG A 256 -10.58 -23.32 17.08
CA ARG A 256 -9.81 -22.39 17.92
C ARG A 256 -10.45 -21.00 17.95
N PRO A 257 -11.32 -20.72 18.94
CA PRO A 257 -11.99 -19.42 19.07
C PRO A 257 -11.04 -18.22 19.25
N GLY A 258 -9.82 -18.46 19.74
CA GLY A 258 -8.77 -17.44 19.88
C GLY A 258 -7.80 -17.35 18.70
N LEU A 259 -8.13 -17.88 17.52
CA LEU A 259 -7.28 -17.77 16.33
C LEU A 259 -7.62 -16.49 15.55
N ALA A 260 -6.67 -15.55 15.48
CA ALA A 260 -6.86 -14.27 14.79
C ALA A 260 -7.17 -14.47 13.30
N GLU A 261 -6.45 -15.37 12.65
CA GLU A 261 -6.55 -15.71 11.23
C GLU A 261 -7.95 -16.20 10.84
N ALA A 262 -8.63 -16.93 11.73
CA ALA A 262 -10.00 -17.38 11.51
C ALA A 262 -10.98 -16.20 11.46
N HIS A 263 -10.85 -15.27 12.41
CA HIS A 263 -11.70 -14.09 12.49
C HIS A 263 -11.40 -13.07 11.38
N ILE A 264 -10.15 -12.94 10.94
CA ILE A 264 -9.78 -12.15 9.75
C ILE A 264 -10.42 -12.73 8.50
N CYS A 265 -10.39 -14.06 8.35
CA CYS A 265 -11.04 -14.71 7.21
C CYS A 265 -12.56 -14.47 7.21
N LEU A 266 -13.23 -14.63 8.35
CA LEU A 266 -14.66 -14.33 8.48
C LEU A 266 -14.95 -12.85 8.17
N GLY A 267 -14.15 -11.94 8.74
CA GLY A 267 -14.28 -10.49 8.50
C GLY A 267 -14.14 -10.12 7.03
N THR A 268 -13.19 -10.72 6.31
CA THR A 268 -12.99 -10.50 4.86
C THR A 268 -14.22 -10.89 4.04
N GLN A 269 -14.84 -12.02 4.36
CA GLN A 269 -16.06 -12.49 3.67
C GLN A 269 -17.27 -11.61 4.01
N LEU A 270 -17.39 -11.17 5.26
CA LEU A 270 -18.46 -10.28 5.72
C LEU A 270 -18.35 -8.89 5.08
N HIS A 271 -17.14 -8.34 4.97
CA HIS A 271 -16.86 -7.09 4.24
C HIS A 271 -17.39 -7.17 2.80
N ALA A 272 -17.00 -8.23 2.08
CA ALA A 272 -17.42 -8.40 0.69
C ALA A 272 -18.92 -8.62 0.52
N ALA A 273 -19.60 -9.14 1.55
CA ALA A 273 -21.06 -9.23 1.62
C ALA A 273 -21.75 -7.90 2.02
N GLY A 274 -20.99 -6.83 2.27
CA GLY A 274 -21.49 -5.53 2.75
C GLY A 274 -21.96 -5.55 4.21
N ARG A 275 -21.66 -6.60 4.97
CA ARG A 275 -22.03 -6.76 6.38
C ARG A 275 -20.96 -6.13 7.28
N HIS A 276 -20.79 -4.83 7.15
CA HIS A 276 -19.69 -4.08 7.77
C HIS A 276 -19.67 -4.16 9.31
N GLU A 277 -20.84 -4.17 9.98
CA GLU A 277 -20.92 -4.31 11.45
C GLU A 277 -20.44 -5.68 11.94
N ASP A 278 -20.83 -6.74 11.23
CA ASP A 278 -20.41 -8.11 11.55
C ASP A 278 -18.92 -8.30 11.25
N ALA A 279 -18.44 -7.74 10.14
CA ALA A 279 -17.02 -7.73 9.78
C ALA A 279 -16.19 -7.05 10.86
N ALA A 280 -16.60 -5.86 11.32
CA ALA A 280 -15.96 -5.14 12.41
C ALA A 280 -15.94 -5.96 13.71
N THR A 281 -17.03 -6.67 14.03
CA THR A 281 -17.10 -7.55 15.20
C THR A 281 -16.10 -8.70 15.13
N ALA A 282 -15.97 -9.34 13.96
CA ALA A 282 -14.97 -10.38 13.75
C ALA A 282 -13.54 -9.82 13.89
N LEU A 283 -13.26 -8.67 13.29
CA LEU A 283 -11.93 -8.04 13.35
C LEU A 283 -11.53 -7.59 14.76
N VAL A 284 -12.50 -7.15 15.58
CA VAL A 284 -12.26 -6.89 17.02
C VAL A 284 -11.83 -8.17 17.74
N ARG A 285 -12.43 -9.33 17.44
CA ARG A 285 -11.99 -10.62 18.00
C ARG A 285 -10.60 -11.02 17.52
N ALA A 286 -10.27 -10.72 16.26
CA ALA A 286 -8.92 -10.95 15.73
C ALA A 286 -7.87 -10.12 16.48
N ILE A 287 -8.13 -8.83 16.71
CA ILE A 287 -7.23 -7.94 17.48
C ILE A 287 -7.11 -8.40 18.94
N ALA A 288 -8.20 -8.89 19.54
CA ALA A 288 -8.15 -9.43 20.91
C ALA A 288 -7.28 -10.70 21.00
N ALA A 289 -7.27 -11.53 19.95
CA ALA A 289 -6.44 -12.73 19.86
C ALA A 289 -4.97 -12.42 19.54
N ASP A 290 -4.71 -11.42 18.71
CA ASP A 290 -3.37 -10.93 18.37
C ASP A 290 -3.38 -9.40 18.24
N PRO A 291 -3.00 -8.67 19.31
CA PRO A 291 -2.99 -7.21 19.30
C PRO A 291 -2.02 -6.58 18.30
N THR A 292 -1.05 -7.34 17.80
CA THR A 292 -0.03 -6.89 16.84
C THR A 292 -0.41 -7.18 15.39
N ASN A 293 -1.59 -7.76 15.15
CA ASN A 293 -2.03 -8.15 13.82
C ASN A 293 -2.45 -6.94 12.96
N ASP A 294 -1.57 -6.58 12.04
CA ASP A 294 -1.75 -5.46 11.11
C ASP A 294 -2.98 -5.60 10.20
N ASP A 295 -3.26 -6.81 9.70
CA ASP A 295 -4.40 -7.08 8.81
C ASP A 295 -5.72 -6.80 9.53
N ALA A 296 -5.80 -7.19 10.81
CA ALA A 296 -6.98 -7.00 11.64
C ALA A 296 -7.23 -5.51 11.96
N HIS A 297 -6.19 -4.76 12.31
CA HIS A 297 -6.30 -3.29 12.54
C HIS A 297 -6.65 -2.55 11.25
N PHE A 298 -5.99 -2.89 10.14
CA PHE A 298 -6.27 -2.28 8.85
C PHE A 298 -7.70 -2.55 8.40
N GLY A 299 -8.14 -3.81 8.50
CA GLY A 299 -9.51 -4.23 8.21
C GLY A 299 -10.52 -3.50 9.09
N LEU A 300 -10.31 -3.46 10.41
CA LEU A 300 -11.27 -2.83 11.33
C LEU A 300 -11.41 -1.34 11.05
N GLY A 301 -10.29 -0.64 10.81
CA GLY A 301 -10.31 0.76 10.43
C GLY A 301 -11.12 0.98 9.16
N ARG A 302 -10.97 0.12 8.14
CA ARG A 302 -11.74 0.19 6.90
C ARG A 302 -13.23 -0.06 7.10
N GLU A 303 -13.62 -1.08 7.87
CA GLU A 303 -15.05 -1.31 8.17
C GLU A 303 -15.66 -0.13 8.92
N GLN A 304 -14.90 0.50 9.83
CA GLN A 304 -15.36 1.68 10.55
C GLN A 304 -15.48 2.91 9.62
N GLU A 305 -14.62 3.04 8.61
CA GLU A 305 -14.77 4.05 7.56
C GLU A 305 -16.03 3.83 6.71
N ASP A 306 -16.28 2.58 6.29
CA ASP A 306 -17.45 2.21 5.49
C ASP A 306 -18.76 2.40 6.30
N LEU A 307 -18.71 2.23 7.63
CA LEU A 307 -19.79 2.56 8.57
C LEU A 307 -19.87 4.05 8.91
N HIS A 308 -19.03 4.90 8.32
CA HIS A 308 -18.92 6.33 8.63
C HIS A 308 -18.58 6.66 10.10
N ASN A 309 -18.04 5.69 10.85
CA ASN A 309 -17.58 5.83 12.22
C ASN A 309 -16.12 6.31 12.27
N PHE A 310 -15.85 7.47 11.66
CA PHE A 310 -14.48 7.99 11.45
C PHE A 310 -13.68 8.18 12.73
N ALA A 311 -14.32 8.59 13.83
CA ALA A 311 -13.63 8.73 15.11
C ALA A 311 -13.10 7.38 15.64
N ALA A 312 -13.86 6.30 15.44
CA ALA A 312 -13.44 4.95 15.80
C ALA A 312 -12.32 4.47 14.87
N ALA A 313 -12.43 4.71 13.56
CA ALA A 313 -11.39 4.38 12.59
C ALA A 313 -10.05 5.06 12.93
N GLU A 314 -10.07 6.37 13.25
CA GLU A 314 -8.89 7.11 13.66
C GLU A 314 -8.26 6.52 14.93
N GLN A 315 -9.08 6.14 15.91
CA GLN A 315 -8.60 5.50 17.13
C GLN A 315 -7.99 4.12 16.85
N THR A 316 -8.59 3.32 15.98
CA THR A 316 -8.06 2.01 15.58
C THR A 316 -6.68 2.15 14.94
N TYR A 317 -6.53 3.05 13.95
CA TYR A 317 -5.24 3.29 13.32
C TYR A 317 -4.19 3.85 14.28
N ARG A 318 -4.60 4.74 15.20
CA ARG A 318 -3.69 5.28 16.23
C ARG A 318 -3.20 4.19 17.17
N ARG A 319 -4.07 3.28 17.62
CA ARG A 319 -3.68 2.14 18.44
C ARG A 319 -2.69 1.23 17.71
N ALA A 320 -2.93 0.94 16.43
CA ALA A 320 -1.97 0.18 15.62
C ALA A 320 -0.60 0.87 15.58
N ALA A 321 -0.57 2.20 15.42
CA ALA A 321 0.67 2.97 15.41
C ALA A 321 1.34 3.03 16.80
N GLU A 322 0.58 3.00 17.88
CA GLU A 322 1.11 2.91 19.26
C GLU A 322 1.77 1.55 19.52
N GLN A 323 1.19 0.45 19.00
CA GLN A 323 1.77 -0.89 19.12
C GLN A 323 3.05 -1.04 18.29
N ARG A 324 3.08 -0.42 17.10
CA ARG A 324 4.19 -0.55 16.14
C ARG A 324 4.61 0.82 15.58
N PRO A 325 5.23 1.70 16.40
CA PRO A 325 5.49 3.10 16.03
C PRO A 325 6.45 3.29 14.86
N ASP A 326 7.29 2.29 14.59
CA ASP A 326 8.27 2.29 13.52
C ASP A 326 7.81 1.52 12.27
N TYR A 327 6.57 0.99 12.26
CA TYR A 327 5.99 0.38 11.06
C TYR A 327 5.39 1.44 10.15
N PHE A 328 6.11 1.77 9.07
CA PHE A 328 5.75 2.87 8.18
C PHE A 328 4.36 2.75 7.56
N GLN A 329 3.89 1.52 7.33
CA GLN A 329 2.65 1.27 6.62
C GLN A 329 1.42 1.72 7.42
N THR A 330 1.46 1.66 8.75
CA THR A 330 0.37 2.19 9.59
C THR A 330 0.21 3.69 9.41
N HIS A 331 1.32 4.42 9.31
CA HIS A 331 1.30 5.86 9.01
C HIS A 331 0.78 6.14 7.60
N VAL A 332 1.06 5.27 6.62
CA VAL A 332 0.45 5.34 5.27
C VAL A 332 -1.06 5.12 5.33
N TRP A 333 -1.57 4.19 6.15
CA TRP A 333 -3.02 4.01 6.30
C TRP A 333 -3.68 5.23 6.93
N MET A 334 -3.11 5.77 8.01
CA MET A 334 -3.59 7.00 8.64
C MET A 334 -3.61 8.17 7.65
N ALA A 335 -2.55 8.33 6.87
CA ALA A 335 -2.47 9.41 5.90
C ALA A 335 -3.56 9.28 4.82
N ASN A 336 -3.79 8.08 4.30
CA ASN A 336 -4.87 7.82 3.34
C ASN A 336 -6.26 8.01 3.95
N PHE A 337 -6.45 7.61 5.21
CA PHE A 337 -7.67 7.87 5.98
C PHE A 337 -7.93 9.39 6.08
N TYR A 338 -6.93 10.18 6.45
CA TYR A 338 -7.08 11.64 6.54
C TYR A 338 -7.35 12.28 5.17
N ARG A 339 -6.72 11.81 4.09
CA ARG A 339 -7.00 12.28 2.73
C ARG A 339 -8.44 12.03 2.29
N ARG A 340 -9.01 10.85 2.57
CA ARG A 340 -10.43 10.57 2.30
C ARG A 340 -11.38 11.47 3.10
N GLN A 341 -10.89 12.06 4.18
CA GLN A 341 -11.60 13.07 4.96
C GLN A 341 -11.21 14.51 4.61
N ALA A 342 -10.40 14.70 3.57
CA ALA A 342 -9.83 15.98 3.13
C ALA A 342 -9.12 16.76 4.26
N ARG A 343 -8.59 16.04 5.26
CA ARG A 343 -7.76 16.58 6.35
C ARG A 343 -6.30 16.57 5.91
N GLU A 344 -5.96 17.43 4.94
CA GLU A 344 -4.67 17.38 4.25
C GLU A 344 -3.47 17.68 5.17
N GLU A 345 -3.60 18.52 6.20
CA GLU A 345 -2.52 18.73 7.17
C GLU A 345 -2.22 17.49 8.02
N ASP A 346 -3.25 16.75 8.43
CA ASP A 346 -3.08 15.49 9.15
C ASP A 346 -2.46 14.42 8.24
N ALA A 347 -2.91 14.37 6.98
CA ALA A 347 -2.34 13.48 5.97
C ALA A 347 -0.86 13.77 5.71
N ALA A 348 -0.48 15.04 5.56
CA ALA A 348 0.91 15.46 5.38
C ALA A 348 1.78 14.97 6.54
N ARG A 349 1.37 15.20 7.80
CA ARG A 349 2.12 14.73 8.99
C ARG A 349 2.31 13.22 9.03
N ALA A 350 1.25 12.46 8.71
CA ALA A 350 1.32 11.01 8.69
C ALA A 350 2.24 10.50 7.56
N PHE A 351 2.17 11.07 6.36
CA PHE A 351 3.11 10.73 5.29
C PHE A 351 4.55 11.16 5.58
N GLU A 352 4.77 12.31 6.22
CA GLU A 352 6.10 12.75 6.68
C GLU A 352 6.70 11.72 7.62
N ARG A 353 5.90 11.16 8.55
CA ARG A 353 6.35 10.09 9.44
C ARG A 353 6.70 8.81 8.68
N ALA A 354 5.87 8.41 7.70
CA ALA A 354 6.16 7.26 6.85
C ALA A 354 7.46 7.43 6.03
N VAL A 355 7.68 8.61 5.45
CA VAL A 355 8.90 8.95 4.70
C VAL A 355 10.11 9.03 5.62
N ALA A 356 9.97 9.51 6.86
CA ALA A 356 11.06 9.51 7.83
C ALA A 356 11.50 8.08 8.19
N LEU A 357 10.57 7.13 8.28
CA LEU A 357 10.85 5.72 8.54
C LEU A 357 11.46 5.01 7.32
N VAL A 358 11.04 5.37 6.10
CA VAL A 358 11.58 4.81 4.85
C VAL A 358 12.02 5.93 3.88
N PRO A 359 13.17 6.58 4.13
CA PRO A 359 13.56 7.80 3.41
C PRO A 359 13.94 7.57 1.94
N PHE A 360 14.19 6.33 1.55
CA PHE A 360 14.55 5.94 0.18
C PHE A 360 13.37 5.37 -0.60
N ASN A 361 12.14 5.44 -0.07
CA ASN A 361 10.96 5.02 -0.81
C ASN A 361 10.49 6.16 -1.73
N ALA A 362 10.82 6.05 -3.03
CA ALA A 362 10.43 7.04 -4.04
C ALA A 362 8.91 7.26 -4.06
N ARG A 363 8.13 6.17 -4.10
CA ARG A 363 6.66 6.23 -4.10
C ARG A 363 6.11 6.94 -2.86
N GLY A 364 6.68 6.66 -1.67
CA GLY A 364 6.30 7.33 -0.43
C GLY A 364 6.48 8.85 -0.51
N ARG A 365 7.59 9.33 -1.10
CA ARG A 365 7.83 10.77 -1.33
C ARG A 365 6.88 11.38 -2.36
N ALA A 366 6.63 10.68 -3.46
CA ALA A 366 5.67 11.15 -4.48
C ALA A 366 4.26 11.29 -3.90
N ILE A 367 3.85 10.37 -3.04
CA ILE A 367 2.54 10.41 -2.36
C ILE A 367 2.50 11.52 -1.29
N LEU A 368 3.59 11.74 -0.53
CA LEU A 368 3.69 12.85 0.43
C LEU A 368 3.50 14.23 -0.24
N ALA A 369 3.92 14.38 -1.49
CA ALA A 369 3.71 15.63 -2.21
C ALA A 369 2.22 15.97 -2.42
N VAL A 370 1.33 14.98 -2.46
CA VAL A 370 -0.09 15.18 -2.80
C VAL A 370 -0.82 16.06 -1.79
N PRO A 371 -0.76 15.82 -0.46
CA PRO A 371 -1.31 16.77 0.51
C PRO A 371 -0.73 18.19 0.39
N PHE A 372 0.57 18.33 0.14
CA PHE A 372 1.18 19.65 -0.07
C PHE A 372 0.62 20.38 -1.30
N ILE A 373 0.33 19.65 -2.39
CA ILE A 373 -0.34 20.21 -3.57
C ILE A 373 -1.72 20.77 -3.19
N TYR A 374 -2.54 20.00 -2.49
CA TYR A 374 -3.89 20.43 -2.10
C TYR A 374 -3.88 21.59 -1.10
N LEU A 375 -2.89 21.64 -0.21
CA LEU A 375 -2.67 22.75 0.72
C LEU A 375 -2.12 24.02 0.03
N GLY A 376 -1.74 23.94 -1.26
CA GLY A 376 -1.08 25.03 -1.97
C GLY A 376 0.40 25.24 -1.58
N ARG A 377 0.99 24.30 -0.83
CA ARG A 377 2.40 24.28 -0.42
C ARG A 377 3.28 23.73 -1.57
N TYR A 378 3.26 24.41 -2.71
CA TYR A 378 3.82 23.90 -3.95
C TYR A 378 5.34 23.69 -3.93
N ASP A 379 6.09 24.54 -3.23
CA ASP A 379 7.55 24.37 -3.14
C ASP A 379 7.92 23.09 -2.40
N GLU A 380 7.20 22.77 -1.31
CA GLU A 380 7.39 21.54 -0.54
C GLU A 380 6.96 20.29 -1.32
N ALA A 381 5.86 20.40 -2.08
CA ALA A 381 5.46 19.35 -3.02
C ALA A 381 6.56 19.09 -4.06
N ILE A 382 7.10 20.13 -4.69
CA ILE A 382 8.17 20.02 -5.69
C ILE A 382 9.44 19.43 -5.08
N GLU A 383 9.80 19.81 -3.85
CA GLU A 383 10.94 19.23 -3.14
C GLU A 383 10.79 17.71 -3.00
N GLN A 384 9.63 17.23 -2.53
CA GLN A 384 9.39 15.80 -2.37
C GLN A 384 9.33 15.05 -3.71
N LEU A 385 8.77 15.67 -4.75
CA LEU A 385 8.72 15.07 -6.09
C LEU A 385 10.11 14.96 -6.71
N ARG A 386 10.96 16.00 -6.55
CA ARG A 386 12.36 15.95 -7.01
C ARG A 386 13.16 14.91 -6.24
N ALA A 387 12.96 14.82 -4.91
CA ALA A 387 13.59 13.79 -4.09
C ALA A 387 13.12 12.37 -4.51
N SER A 388 11.84 12.18 -4.80
CA SER A 388 11.31 10.93 -5.36
C SER A 388 12.00 10.58 -6.68
N ILE A 389 12.03 11.51 -7.64
CA ILE A 389 12.61 11.29 -8.97
C ILE A 389 14.11 10.99 -8.89
N GLY A 390 14.82 11.64 -7.96
CA GLY A 390 16.24 11.38 -7.71
C GLY A 390 16.54 9.98 -7.16
N ILE A 391 15.56 9.34 -6.51
CA ILE A 391 15.64 7.96 -6.04
C ILE A 391 15.21 6.99 -7.16
N GLU A 392 14.09 7.27 -7.80
CA GLU A 392 13.55 6.52 -8.92
C GLU A 392 12.62 7.38 -9.77
N PRO A 393 12.95 7.63 -11.04
CA PRO A 393 12.05 8.31 -11.96
C PRO A 393 10.76 7.52 -12.14
N SER A 394 9.62 8.16 -11.89
CA SER A 394 8.31 7.57 -12.12
C SER A 394 7.38 8.53 -12.84
N ARG A 395 6.48 7.97 -13.66
CA ARG A 395 5.44 8.74 -14.35
C ARG A 395 4.61 9.55 -13.38
N GLU A 396 4.16 8.93 -12.29
CA GLU A 396 3.35 9.56 -11.25
C GLU A 396 4.04 10.80 -10.66
N ALA A 397 5.33 10.71 -10.33
CA ALA A 397 6.07 11.84 -9.77
C ALA A 397 6.22 13.00 -10.79
N TYR A 398 6.53 12.71 -12.05
CA TYR A 398 6.60 13.74 -13.09
C TYR A 398 5.24 14.39 -13.36
N VAL A 399 4.16 13.62 -13.40
CA VAL A 399 2.80 14.14 -13.60
C VAL A 399 2.38 15.02 -12.44
N ASN A 400 2.59 14.57 -11.20
CA ASN A 400 2.29 15.37 -10.01
C ASN A 400 3.11 16.66 -9.99
N TRP A 401 4.38 16.62 -10.40
CA TRP A 401 5.21 17.82 -10.49
C TRP A 401 4.68 18.78 -11.58
N GLY A 402 4.41 18.28 -12.78
CA GLY A 402 3.83 19.08 -13.84
C GLY A 402 2.46 19.68 -13.47
N MET A 403 1.61 18.92 -12.79
CA MET A 403 0.32 19.41 -12.29
C MET A 403 0.45 20.40 -11.12
N THR A 404 1.57 20.37 -10.39
CA THR A 404 1.94 21.40 -9.41
C THR A 404 2.33 22.69 -10.11
N LEU A 405 3.19 22.59 -11.14
CA LEU A 405 3.58 23.74 -11.98
C LEU A 405 2.38 24.36 -12.71
N TYR A 406 1.43 23.53 -13.15
CA TYR A 406 0.17 23.99 -13.73
C TYR A 406 -0.63 24.88 -12.76
N ARG A 407 -0.77 24.44 -11.50
CA ARG A 407 -1.43 25.24 -10.44
C ARG A 407 -0.68 26.55 -10.14
N MET A 408 0.63 26.57 -10.35
CA MET A 408 1.47 27.77 -10.30
C MET A 408 1.43 28.62 -11.59
N ARG A 409 0.64 28.23 -12.61
CA ARG A 409 0.55 28.86 -13.94
C ARG A 409 1.83 28.84 -14.77
N ARG A 410 2.74 27.92 -14.48
CA ARG A 410 3.99 27.70 -15.24
C ARG A 410 3.72 26.65 -16.32
N PHE A 411 2.91 27.01 -17.32
CA PHE A 411 2.30 26.07 -18.26
C PHE A 411 3.32 25.37 -19.18
N GLU A 412 4.31 26.10 -19.69
CA GLU A 412 5.37 25.54 -20.53
C GLU A 412 6.21 24.52 -19.76
N GLU A 413 6.59 24.86 -18.53
CA GLU A 413 7.36 23.96 -17.65
C GLU A 413 6.53 22.76 -17.21
N ALA A 414 5.24 22.96 -16.95
CA ALA A 414 4.31 21.87 -16.67
C ALA A 414 4.25 20.87 -17.82
N ALA A 415 4.08 21.35 -19.06
CA ALA A 415 4.04 20.49 -20.24
C ALA A 415 5.37 19.74 -20.43
N ALA A 416 6.51 20.43 -20.34
CA ALA A 416 7.83 19.82 -20.44
C ALA A 416 8.06 18.72 -19.38
N THR A 417 7.63 18.97 -18.14
CA THR A 417 7.76 18.00 -17.03
C THR A 417 6.87 16.78 -17.25
N ILE A 418 5.64 16.96 -17.73
CA ILE A 418 4.72 15.85 -18.00
C ILE A 418 5.22 15.01 -19.19
N GLU A 419 5.84 15.62 -20.19
CA GLU A 419 6.48 14.91 -21.31
C GLU A 419 7.59 13.95 -20.84
N LEU A 420 8.37 14.32 -19.82
CA LEU A 420 9.33 13.41 -19.19
C LEU A 420 8.64 12.18 -18.58
N GLY A 421 7.52 12.38 -17.88
CA GLY A 421 6.72 11.28 -17.32
C GLY A 421 6.08 10.40 -18.40
N ARG A 422 5.66 11.00 -19.52
CA ARG A 422 5.10 10.28 -20.68
C ARG A 422 6.13 9.36 -21.32
N ALA A 423 7.39 9.76 -21.38
CA ALA A 423 8.47 8.97 -21.96
C ALA A 423 8.78 7.66 -21.20
N LEU A 424 8.31 7.51 -19.95
CA LEU A 424 8.59 6.34 -19.11
C LEU A 424 7.70 5.12 -19.36
N GLY A 425 6.77 5.16 -20.32
CA GLY A 425 5.99 3.97 -20.69
C GLY A 425 4.84 4.25 -21.66
N PRO A 426 3.93 3.29 -21.89
CA PRO A 426 2.81 3.47 -22.82
C PRO A 426 1.85 4.57 -22.34
N ALA A 427 1.28 5.32 -23.28
CA ALA A 427 0.34 6.40 -22.97
C ALA A 427 -0.88 5.89 -22.20
N ASP A 428 -1.24 6.59 -21.12
CA ASP A 428 -2.50 6.44 -20.41
C ASP A 428 -3.30 7.74 -20.50
N HIS A 429 -4.61 7.67 -20.25
CA HIS A 429 -5.48 8.83 -20.40
C HIS A 429 -5.16 9.98 -19.43
N LEU A 430 -4.61 9.68 -18.25
CA LEU A 430 -4.30 10.68 -17.22
C LEU A 430 -3.09 11.53 -17.60
N VAL A 431 -2.03 10.91 -18.11
CA VAL A 431 -0.84 11.62 -18.58
C VAL A 431 -1.19 12.51 -19.77
N ILE A 432 -1.90 11.94 -20.75
CA ILE A 432 -2.28 12.69 -21.97
C ILE A 432 -3.21 13.86 -21.61
N ALA A 433 -4.18 13.66 -20.73
CA ALA A 433 -5.05 14.75 -20.29
C ALA A 433 -4.33 15.80 -19.44
N SER A 434 -3.36 15.40 -18.61
CA SER A 434 -2.54 16.35 -17.84
C SER A 434 -1.68 17.21 -18.78
N LEU A 435 -1.12 16.61 -19.83
CA LEU A 435 -0.39 17.33 -20.87
C LEU A 435 -1.34 18.25 -21.67
N ALA A 436 -2.54 17.78 -22.01
CA ALA A 436 -3.57 18.58 -22.65
C ALA A 436 -3.92 19.82 -21.81
N ARG A 437 -4.08 19.63 -20.50
CA ARG A 437 -4.37 20.71 -19.55
C ARG A 437 -3.23 21.73 -19.48
N ALA A 438 -1.97 21.28 -19.45
CA ALA A 438 -0.82 22.16 -19.49
C ALA A 438 -0.75 22.99 -20.77
N HIS A 439 -1.14 22.42 -21.92
CA HIS A 439 -1.18 23.14 -23.20
C HIS A 439 -2.42 24.03 -23.40
N TYR A 440 -3.47 23.87 -22.59
CA TYR A 440 -4.78 24.47 -22.87
C TYR A 440 -4.78 26.00 -22.99
N TRP A 441 -3.87 26.66 -22.27
CA TRP A 441 -3.78 28.11 -22.17
C TRP A 441 -2.69 28.75 -23.04
N ASN A 442 -1.80 27.96 -23.66
CA ASN A 442 -0.72 28.46 -24.51
C ASN A 442 -0.71 27.86 -25.94
N ASP A 443 -1.23 26.64 -26.13
CA ASP A 443 -1.37 25.96 -27.41
C ASP A 443 -2.71 25.21 -27.46
N ARG A 444 -3.76 25.97 -27.76
CA ARG A 444 -5.12 25.45 -27.71
C ARG A 444 -5.37 24.34 -28.73
N ALA A 445 -4.80 24.43 -29.92
CA ALA A 445 -5.00 23.41 -30.96
C ALA A 445 -4.42 22.06 -30.53
N ARG A 446 -3.18 22.06 -30.04
CA ARG A 446 -2.53 20.85 -29.50
C ARG A 446 -3.28 20.29 -28.30
N SER A 447 -3.72 21.17 -27.39
CA SER A 447 -4.49 20.76 -26.21
C SER A 447 -5.78 20.01 -26.59
N LEU A 448 -6.55 20.52 -27.55
CA LEU A 448 -7.79 19.88 -28.00
C LEU A 448 -7.54 18.51 -28.63
N GLN A 449 -6.45 18.37 -29.41
CA GLN A 449 -6.04 17.08 -29.96
C GLN A 449 -5.70 16.08 -28.84
N LEU A 450 -4.90 16.50 -27.85
CA LEU A 450 -4.54 15.65 -26.72
C LEU A 450 -5.76 15.24 -25.88
N TYR A 451 -6.74 16.13 -25.67
CA TYR A 451 -7.99 15.74 -25.00
C TYR A 451 -8.78 14.71 -25.81
N ALA A 452 -8.81 14.81 -27.15
CA ALA A 452 -9.45 13.81 -27.99
C ALA A 452 -8.76 12.44 -27.85
N ASP A 453 -7.42 12.40 -27.83
CA ASP A 453 -6.66 11.17 -27.60
C ASP A 453 -6.92 10.58 -26.20
N ALA A 454 -6.98 11.45 -25.18
CA ALA A 454 -7.28 11.04 -23.81
C ALA A 454 -8.68 10.43 -23.68
N ILE A 455 -9.68 10.95 -24.40
CA ILE A 455 -11.05 10.38 -24.45
C ILE A 455 -11.00 8.95 -24.99
N LEU A 456 -10.29 8.70 -26.10
CA LEU A 456 -10.19 7.35 -26.68
C LEU A 456 -9.56 6.34 -25.72
N LEU A 457 -8.50 6.75 -25.01
CA LEU A 457 -7.84 5.92 -24.00
C LEU A 457 -8.75 5.66 -22.79
N ALA A 458 -9.41 6.70 -22.29
CA ALA A 458 -10.31 6.60 -21.13
C ALA A 458 -11.54 5.73 -21.44
N GLU A 459 -12.13 5.85 -22.63
CA GLU A 459 -13.25 4.99 -23.04
C GLU A 459 -12.83 3.52 -23.18
N ARG A 460 -11.61 3.25 -23.66
CA ARG A 460 -11.06 1.90 -23.73
C ARG A 460 -10.89 1.31 -22.33
N GLU A 461 -10.35 2.10 -21.40
CA GLU A 461 -10.23 1.69 -20.01
C GLU A 461 -11.60 1.44 -19.37
N LEU A 462 -12.59 2.31 -19.63
CA LEU A 462 -13.94 2.18 -19.09
C LEU A 462 -14.62 0.89 -19.53
N ARG A 463 -14.42 0.48 -20.79
CA ARG A 463 -14.89 -0.80 -21.33
C ARG A 463 -14.22 -2.01 -20.67
N ALA A 464 -12.97 -1.86 -20.24
CA ALA A 464 -12.19 -2.92 -19.59
C ALA A 464 -12.34 -2.97 -18.06
N ALA A 465 -12.92 -1.95 -17.43
CA ALA A 465 -12.93 -1.78 -15.98
C ALA A 465 -13.96 -2.66 -15.24
N THR A 466 -13.49 -3.34 -14.18
CA THR A 466 -14.28 -4.04 -13.15
C THR A 466 -13.58 -3.82 -11.78
N PRO A 467 -14.25 -3.44 -10.65
CA PRO A 467 -15.66 -3.16 -10.38
C PRO A 467 -16.03 -1.65 -10.38
N ARG A 468 -17.28 -1.31 -9.97
CA ARG A 468 -17.98 0.00 -10.10
C ARG A 468 -17.20 1.26 -9.70
N LEU A 469 -16.35 1.23 -8.66
CA LEU A 469 -15.69 2.44 -8.13
C LEU A 469 -14.74 3.10 -9.14
N ARG A 470 -13.95 2.30 -9.89
CA ARG A 470 -13.14 2.82 -11.01
C ARG A 470 -13.96 3.47 -12.12
N LYS A 471 -15.26 3.15 -12.21
CA LYS A 471 -16.13 3.73 -13.24
C LYS A 471 -16.53 5.15 -12.90
N SER A 472 -16.78 5.51 -11.63
CA SER A 472 -17.22 6.86 -11.29
C SER A 472 -16.13 7.91 -11.58
N ASP A 473 -14.89 7.70 -11.12
CA ASP A 473 -13.75 8.59 -11.41
C ASP A 473 -13.53 8.78 -12.91
N LEU A 474 -13.54 7.67 -13.65
CA LEU A 474 -13.30 7.68 -15.08
C LEU A 474 -14.42 8.40 -15.84
N GLN A 475 -15.65 8.33 -15.35
CA GLN A 475 -16.80 9.08 -15.89
C GLN A 475 -16.64 10.59 -15.63
N VAL A 476 -16.20 11.01 -14.43
CA VAL A 476 -15.93 12.43 -14.15
C VAL A 476 -14.78 12.94 -15.05
N ALA A 477 -13.73 12.15 -15.23
CA ALA A 477 -12.62 12.51 -16.13
C ALA A 477 -13.08 12.64 -17.58
N LEU A 478 -13.85 11.67 -18.10
CA LEU A 478 -14.43 11.74 -19.45
C LEU A 478 -15.34 12.96 -19.61
N ALA A 479 -16.10 13.33 -18.58
CA ALA A 479 -16.92 14.52 -18.60
C ALA A 479 -16.09 15.81 -18.75
N ASP A 480 -14.98 15.94 -18.02
CA ASP A 480 -14.03 17.06 -18.17
C ASP A 480 -13.47 17.10 -19.58
N TYR A 481 -12.97 15.97 -20.09
CA TYR A 481 -12.34 15.94 -21.42
C TYR A 481 -13.34 16.30 -22.53
N CYS A 482 -14.55 15.76 -22.46
CA CYS A 482 -15.63 16.07 -23.40
C CYS A 482 -16.05 17.55 -23.34
N ALA A 483 -16.14 18.14 -22.14
CA ALA A 483 -16.41 19.57 -22.00
C ALA A 483 -15.31 20.42 -22.64
N LYS A 484 -14.04 20.06 -22.43
CA LYS A 484 -12.88 20.75 -23.00
C LYS A 484 -12.85 20.78 -24.52
N VAL A 485 -13.29 19.70 -25.17
CA VAL A 485 -13.36 19.58 -26.65
C VAL A 485 -14.69 20.06 -27.25
N GLY A 486 -15.58 20.64 -26.45
CA GLY A 486 -16.85 21.19 -26.95
C GLY A 486 -17.91 20.12 -27.27
N ARG A 487 -17.93 19.01 -26.52
CA ARG A 487 -18.94 17.94 -26.58
C ARG A 487 -19.88 17.98 -25.35
N PRO A 488 -20.77 18.99 -25.24
CA PRO A 488 -21.54 19.23 -24.02
C PRO A 488 -22.62 18.17 -23.73
N GLY A 489 -23.10 17.44 -24.75
CA GLY A 489 -24.03 16.32 -24.56
C GLY A 489 -23.35 15.14 -23.87
N ASP A 490 -22.18 14.76 -24.36
CA ASP A 490 -21.39 13.66 -23.81
C ASP A 490 -20.88 13.98 -22.40
N ALA A 491 -20.44 15.22 -22.16
CA ALA A 491 -20.02 15.67 -20.83
C ALA A 491 -21.13 15.48 -19.78
N ARG A 492 -22.37 15.88 -20.10
CA ARG A 492 -23.53 15.71 -19.20
C ARG A 492 -23.90 14.23 -19.02
N ALA A 493 -23.82 13.43 -20.08
CA ALA A 493 -24.08 12.00 -20.01
C ALA A 493 -23.10 11.29 -19.08
N HIS A 494 -21.81 11.62 -19.17
CA HIS A 494 -20.77 11.06 -18.29
C HIS A 494 -20.94 11.52 -16.83
N LEU A 495 -21.27 12.79 -16.56
CA LEU A 495 -21.60 13.24 -15.19
C LEU A 495 -22.80 12.48 -14.60
N ALA A 496 -23.84 12.24 -15.38
CA ALA A 496 -24.98 11.45 -14.93
C ALA A 496 -24.59 10.00 -14.62
N GLN A 497 -23.72 9.40 -15.44
CA GLN A 497 -23.21 8.04 -15.24
C GLN A 497 -22.20 7.92 -14.08
N ALA A 498 -21.56 9.03 -13.69
CA ALA A 498 -20.69 9.06 -12.51
C ALA A 498 -21.47 8.80 -11.21
N GLY A 499 -22.78 9.06 -11.20
CA GLY A 499 -23.65 8.78 -10.06
C GLY A 499 -23.38 9.65 -8.84
N LEU A 500 -22.82 10.86 -9.05
CA LEU A 500 -22.54 11.79 -7.96
C LEU A 500 -23.87 12.26 -7.34
N SER A 501 -24.05 11.99 -6.04
CA SER A 501 -25.22 12.45 -5.30
C SER A 501 -24.90 13.77 -4.58
N PRO A 502 -25.77 14.78 -4.68
CA PRO A 502 -25.59 16.04 -3.96
C PRO A 502 -25.79 15.91 -2.44
N ASP A 503 -26.46 14.84 -1.98
CA ASP A 503 -26.87 14.66 -0.58
C ASP A 503 -26.11 13.54 0.14
N ALA A 504 -25.28 12.77 -0.59
CA ALA A 504 -24.43 11.73 -0.01
C ALA A 504 -22.99 12.22 0.13
N ARG A 505 -22.31 11.78 1.20
CA ARG A 505 -20.86 11.99 1.33
C ARG A 505 -20.13 11.25 0.20
N PRO A 506 -19.34 11.93 -0.64
CA PRO A 506 -18.56 11.25 -1.67
C PRO A 506 -17.44 10.43 -1.04
N THR A 507 -17.06 9.33 -1.67
CA THR A 507 -15.86 8.56 -1.30
C THR A 507 -14.60 9.40 -1.47
N GLU A 508 -14.58 10.27 -2.50
CA GLU A 508 -13.49 11.19 -2.83
C GLU A 508 -14.05 12.59 -3.08
N PRO A 509 -13.97 13.52 -2.10
CA PRO A 509 -14.52 14.87 -2.21
C PRO A 509 -14.05 15.67 -3.44
N HIS A 510 -12.84 15.39 -3.94
CA HIS A 510 -12.30 16.04 -5.13
C HIS A 510 -13.08 15.74 -6.41
N GLN A 511 -13.85 14.64 -6.49
CA GLN A 511 -14.74 14.38 -7.64
C GLN A 511 -15.81 15.47 -7.79
N LEU A 512 -16.33 15.99 -6.67
CA LEU A 512 -17.31 17.09 -6.67
C LEU A 512 -16.71 18.37 -7.25
N PHE A 513 -15.43 18.62 -6.94
CA PHE A 513 -14.69 19.75 -7.49
C PHE A 513 -14.53 19.64 -9.01
N PHE A 514 -14.13 18.47 -9.52
CA PHE A 514 -14.03 18.26 -10.97
C PHE A 514 -15.38 18.35 -11.67
N ALA A 515 -16.47 17.83 -11.08
CA ALA A 515 -17.81 18.01 -11.60
C ALA A 515 -18.19 19.50 -11.68
N ALA A 516 -17.80 20.31 -10.69
CA ALA A 516 -18.03 21.75 -10.72
C ALA A 516 -17.29 22.44 -11.88
N LEU A 517 -16.04 22.03 -12.16
CA LEU A 517 -15.29 22.52 -13.32
C LEU A 517 -16.01 22.20 -14.63
N VAL A 518 -16.57 20.99 -14.76
CA VAL A 518 -17.35 20.58 -15.94
C VAL A 518 -18.56 21.48 -16.10
N TYR A 519 -19.40 21.65 -15.07
CA TYR A 519 -20.57 22.53 -15.14
C TYR A 519 -20.19 23.98 -15.47
N HIS A 520 -19.09 24.46 -14.92
CA HIS A 520 -18.57 25.79 -15.24
C HIS A 520 -18.22 25.93 -16.73
N GLN A 521 -17.48 24.95 -17.28
CA GLN A 521 -17.11 24.92 -18.70
C GLN A 521 -18.33 24.81 -19.63
N LEU A 522 -19.41 24.16 -19.16
CA LEU A 522 -20.68 24.05 -19.88
C LEU A 522 -21.54 25.33 -19.82
N GLY A 523 -21.08 26.37 -19.11
CA GLY A 523 -21.79 27.64 -18.94
C GLY A 523 -22.86 27.63 -17.84
N ASP A 524 -22.98 26.54 -17.07
CA ASP A 524 -23.93 26.43 -15.96
C ASP A 524 -23.28 26.92 -14.65
N ARG A 525 -23.23 28.25 -14.50
CA ARG A 525 -22.63 28.92 -13.34
C ARG A 525 -23.32 28.53 -12.02
N ALA A 526 -24.64 28.38 -12.04
CA ALA A 526 -25.40 28.06 -10.84
C ALA A 526 -25.06 26.65 -10.33
N ALA A 527 -25.05 25.66 -11.25
CA ALA A 527 -24.62 24.31 -10.89
C ALA A 527 -23.16 24.30 -10.43
N ALA A 528 -22.26 24.99 -11.14
CA ALA A 528 -20.84 25.05 -10.77
C ALA A 528 -20.63 25.54 -9.34
N LEU A 529 -21.25 26.66 -8.94
CA LEU A 529 -21.14 27.17 -7.56
C LEU A 529 -21.73 26.19 -6.54
N ALA A 530 -22.85 25.54 -6.86
CA ALA A 530 -23.49 24.59 -5.97
C ALA A 530 -22.64 23.31 -5.77
N TRP A 531 -21.90 22.86 -6.78
CA TRP A 531 -20.96 21.74 -6.64
C TRP A 531 -19.68 22.15 -5.92
N LEU A 532 -19.17 23.37 -6.15
CA LEU A 532 -18.03 23.90 -5.38
C LEU A 532 -18.36 24.04 -3.90
N GLU A 533 -19.56 24.51 -3.55
CA GLU A 533 -20.02 24.61 -2.17
C GLU A 533 -20.00 23.26 -1.48
N ARG A 534 -20.47 22.21 -2.17
CA ARG A 534 -20.43 20.83 -1.67
C ARG A 534 -19.01 20.28 -1.55
N ALA A 535 -18.15 20.57 -2.53
CA ALA A 535 -16.75 20.18 -2.49
C ALA A 535 -16.06 20.77 -1.25
N VAL A 536 -16.26 22.06 -0.99
CA VAL A 536 -15.73 22.75 0.18
C VAL A 536 -16.35 22.23 1.48
N TYR A 537 -17.66 21.98 1.50
CA TYR A 537 -18.34 21.38 2.66
C TYR A 537 -17.73 20.02 3.04
N TRP A 538 -17.34 19.21 2.06
CA TRP A 538 -16.65 17.92 2.27
C TRP A 538 -15.12 18.04 2.36
N GLY A 539 -14.60 19.26 2.53
CA GLY A 539 -13.22 19.54 2.93
C GLY A 539 -12.24 19.82 1.79
N VAL A 540 -12.69 19.95 0.53
CA VAL A 540 -11.80 20.42 -0.55
C VAL A 540 -11.27 21.82 -0.19
N PRO A 541 -9.95 22.01 -0.05
CA PRO A 541 -9.39 23.23 0.51
C PRO A 541 -9.57 24.42 -0.44
N ALA A 542 -9.78 25.61 0.13
CA ALA A 542 -9.90 26.85 -0.64
C ALA A 542 -8.65 27.15 -1.49
N ALA A 543 -7.47 26.63 -1.10
CA ALA A 543 -6.25 26.71 -1.89
C ALA A 543 -6.44 26.08 -3.28
N GLU A 544 -7.11 24.93 -3.36
CA GLU A 544 -7.40 24.26 -4.62
C GLU A 544 -8.31 25.14 -5.50
N LEU A 545 -9.39 25.71 -4.95
CA LEU A 545 -10.27 26.62 -5.70
C LEU A 545 -9.53 27.84 -6.27
N ARG A 546 -8.55 28.39 -5.53
CA ARG A 546 -7.75 29.55 -5.98
C ARG A 546 -6.74 29.20 -7.08
N ALA A 547 -6.27 27.96 -7.10
CA ALA A 547 -5.20 27.50 -7.97
C ALA A 547 -5.66 27.24 -9.40
N TRP A 548 -6.91 26.80 -9.57
CA TRP A 548 -7.44 26.44 -10.89
C TRP A 548 -7.85 27.67 -11.69
N ILE A 549 -7.07 27.94 -12.75
CA ILE A 549 -7.31 29.03 -13.70
C ILE A 549 -8.68 28.96 -14.38
N ASP A 550 -9.25 27.76 -14.55
CA ASP A 550 -10.62 27.55 -15.04
C ASP A 550 -11.68 28.33 -14.24
N LEU A 551 -11.43 28.58 -12.96
CA LEU A 551 -12.37 29.27 -12.07
C LEU A 551 -12.11 30.78 -11.98
N ASP A 552 -11.15 31.33 -12.73
CA ASP A 552 -10.79 32.75 -12.66
C ASP A 552 -11.97 33.67 -12.97
N SER A 553 -12.85 33.26 -13.89
CA SER A 553 -14.05 34.02 -14.25
C SER A 553 -15.06 34.14 -13.08
N LEU A 554 -14.99 33.24 -12.09
CA LEU A 554 -15.83 33.26 -10.89
C LEU A 554 -15.21 34.07 -9.75
N ARG A 555 -13.97 34.58 -9.86
CA ARG A 555 -13.32 35.31 -8.76
C ARG A 555 -14.11 36.55 -8.30
N ALA A 556 -14.83 37.22 -9.18
CA ALA A 556 -15.67 38.37 -8.81
C ALA A 556 -17.05 37.96 -8.25
N ASP A 557 -17.40 36.68 -8.31
CA ASP A 557 -18.69 36.17 -7.84
C ASP A 557 -18.76 36.20 -6.29
N PRO A 558 -19.80 36.81 -5.70
CA PRO A 558 -19.96 36.83 -4.24
C PRO A 558 -20.08 35.44 -3.61
N GLY A 559 -20.74 34.49 -4.28
CA GLY A 559 -20.85 33.11 -3.85
C GLY A 559 -19.49 32.41 -3.82
N PHE A 560 -18.70 32.56 -4.90
CA PHE A 560 -17.34 32.02 -4.94
C PHE A 560 -16.43 32.63 -3.87
N GLN A 561 -16.53 33.95 -3.63
CA GLN A 561 -15.79 34.64 -2.58
C GLN A 561 -16.14 34.15 -1.17
N ARG A 562 -17.40 33.73 -0.93
CA ARG A 562 -17.78 33.08 0.33
C ARG A 562 -17.09 31.73 0.48
N LEU A 563 -17.04 30.92 -0.58
CA LEU A 563 -16.37 29.62 -0.56
C LEU A 563 -14.88 29.74 -0.25
N LEU A 564 -14.20 30.77 -0.78
CA LEU A 564 -12.78 31.01 -0.50
C LEU A 564 -12.49 31.44 0.94
N ARG A 565 -13.51 31.81 1.72
CA ARG A 565 -13.41 32.22 3.12
C ARG A 565 -13.92 31.16 4.10
N ALA A 566 -14.56 30.11 3.59
CA ALA A 566 -14.94 28.97 4.40
C ALA A 566 -13.68 28.33 4.97
N LYS A 567 -13.71 28.00 6.26
CA LYS A 567 -12.61 27.38 7.00
C LYS A 567 -12.60 25.88 6.79
#